data_AF-A0A847A9K5-F1
#
_entry.id   AF-A0A847A9K5-F1
#
_cell.length_a   1.000
_cell.length_b   1.000
_cell.length_c   1.000
_cell.angle_alpha   90.00
_cell.angle_beta   90.00
_cell.angle_gamma   90.00
#
_symmetry.space_group_name_H-M   'P 1'
#
loop_
_entity.id
_entity.type
_entity.pdbx_description
1 polymer ?
#
loop_
_entity_poly.entity_id
_entity_poly.type
_entity_poly.pdbx_seq_one_letter_code
_entity_poly.pdbx_strand_id
1 'polypeptide(L)'
;MTRLSFERWMDNQPLREAAEKFSAEAESFLAVKNSSNTEDRIAARTHWQSLSAQYWDVLAALVDAQAEGSPEELRFDRQERLFIDFGYVDDDLTPASSEIKEILNPRISPGLFQYYHFSDFIAEAYAMIMEKPVTPPLSGFSLEGKVTEMDRQLDALTGRIKIIMPVALTSQGALPFEAESLLSDLCDNIKPYTETAMRTRKYREAPEKERQEMAVRHR
;
A
#
# COMPACT_ATOMS: atom_id res chain seq x y z
N MET A 1 31.52 -5.54 -12.90
CA MET A 1 31.04 -4.49 -11.96
C MET A 1 29.68 -4.99 -11.52
N THR A 2 29.44 -5.28 -10.23
CA THR A 2 28.20 -5.96 -9.80
C THR A 2 27.01 -5.02 -9.96
N ARG A 3 26.07 -5.34 -10.86
CA ARG A 3 24.91 -4.48 -11.19
C ARG A 3 23.84 -4.49 -10.11
N LEU A 4 23.63 -5.66 -9.49
CA LEU A 4 22.75 -5.83 -8.33
C LEU A 4 23.61 -6.23 -7.13
N SER A 5 23.56 -5.45 -6.04
CA SER A 5 24.34 -5.70 -4.84
C SER A 5 23.58 -5.28 -3.59
N PHE A 6 23.33 -6.18 -2.66
CA PHE A 6 22.71 -5.88 -1.38
C PHE A 6 23.80 -5.75 -0.31
N GLU A 7 24.22 -4.52 0.00
CA GLU A 7 25.38 -4.26 0.89
C GLU A 7 25.24 -4.91 2.27
N ARG A 8 24.02 -4.96 2.82
CA ARG A 8 23.73 -5.59 4.11
C ARG A 8 24.05 -7.08 4.13
N TRP A 9 24.03 -7.75 2.98
CA TRP A 9 24.10 -9.20 2.85
C TRP A 9 25.29 -9.69 2.03
N MET A 10 26.38 -8.92 1.94
CA MET A 10 27.56 -9.32 1.17
C MET A 10 28.14 -10.67 1.62
N ASP A 11 27.96 -11.04 2.89
CA ASP A 11 28.44 -12.28 3.47
C ASP A 11 27.44 -13.45 3.33
N ASN A 12 26.19 -13.19 2.91
CA ASN A 12 25.20 -14.23 2.66
C ASN A 12 25.46 -14.89 1.30
N GLN A 13 26.09 -16.07 1.33
CA GLN A 13 26.51 -16.77 0.12
C GLN A 13 25.36 -17.08 -0.85
N PRO A 14 24.20 -17.63 -0.44
CA PRO A 14 23.09 -17.91 -1.35
C PRO A 14 22.57 -16.68 -2.09
N LEU A 15 22.38 -15.56 -1.38
CA LEU A 15 21.91 -14.31 -2.00
C LEU A 15 22.95 -13.73 -2.95
N ARG A 16 24.24 -13.79 -2.58
CA ARG A 16 25.32 -13.32 -3.44
C ARG A 16 25.38 -14.11 -4.74
N GLU A 17 25.31 -15.44 -4.68
CA GLU A 17 25.32 -16.30 -5.87
C GLU A 17 24.13 -16.02 -6.79
N ALA A 18 22.93 -15.82 -6.22
CA ALA A 18 21.75 -15.44 -6.98
C ALA A 18 21.92 -14.07 -7.67
N ALA A 19 22.43 -13.07 -6.95
CA ALA A 19 22.65 -11.72 -7.48
C ALA A 19 23.77 -11.66 -8.55
N GLU A 20 24.83 -12.46 -8.40
CA GLU A 20 25.91 -12.59 -9.38
C GLU A 20 25.41 -13.24 -10.68
N LYS A 21 24.64 -14.33 -10.56
CA LYS A 21 24.02 -15.00 -11.71
C LYS A 21 23.08 -14.05 -12.46
N PHE A 22 22.23 -13.33 -11.73
CA PHE A 22 21.36 -12.31 -12.29
C PHE A 22 22.15 -11.21 -13.02
N SER A 23 23.22 -10.71 -12.39
CA SER A 23 24.05 -9.65 -12.98
C SER A 23 24.74 -10.11 -14.26
N ALA A 24 25.22 -11.36 -14.33
CA ALA A 24 25.84 -11.92 -15.52
C ALA A 24 24.84 -12.09 -16.69
N GLU A 25 23.61 -12.52 -16.38
CA GLU A 25 22.53 -12.58 -17.37
C GLU A 25 22.13 -11.18 -17.86
N ALA A 26 22.13 -10.18 -16.97
CA ALA A 26 21.82 -8.80 -17.29
C ALA A 26 22.86 -8.19 -18.25
N GLU A 27 24.15 -8.47 -18.03
CA GLU A 27 25.21 -8.07 -18.96
C GLU A 27 25.02 -8.71 -20.34
N SER A 28 24.65 -9.99 -20.39
CA SER A 28 24.36 -10.71 -21.64
C SER A 28 23.17 -10.10 -22.38
N PHE A 29 22.09 -9.77 -21.67
CA PHE A 29 20.94 -9.06 -22.23
C PHE A 29 21.32 -7.69 -22.80
N LEU A 30 22.05 -6.88 -22.03
CA LEU A 30 22.41 -5.52 -22.43
C LEU A 30 23.31 -5.47 -23.67
N ALA A 31 24.16 -6.48 -23.85
CA ALA A 31 25.00 -6.60 -25.04
C ALA A 31 24.19 -6.71 -26.35
N VAL A 32 22.97 -7.26 -26.30
CA VAL A 32 22.14 -7.55 -27.49
C VAL A 32 20.83 -6.74 -27.55
N LYS A 33 20.42 -6.08 -26.46
CA LYS A 33 19.13 -5.39 -26.28
C LYS A 33 18.75 -4.44 -27.43
N ASN A 34 19.72 -3.70 -27.97
CA ASN A 34 19.49 -2.67 -28.98
C ASN A 34 19.92 -3.09 -30.40
N SER A 35 20.21 -4.38 -30.61
CA SER A 35 20.63 -4.86 -31.93
C SER A 35 19.46 -4.87 -32.92
N SER A 36 19.76 -4.53 -34.18
CA SER A 36 18.82 -4.61 -35.31
C SER A 36 18.79 -6.01 -35.95
N ASN A 37 19.70 -6.91 -35.56
CA ASN A 37 19.76 -8.28 -36.06
C ASN A 37 18.64 -9.13 -35.44
N THR A 38 17.97 -9.94 -36.27
CA THR A 38 16.90 -10.85 -35.86
C THR A 38 17.37 -11.86 -34.81
N GLU A 39 18.57 -12.45 -34.95
CA GLU A 39 19.09 -13.44 -34.00
C GLU A 39 19.34 -12.81 -32.62
N ASP A 40 19.96 -11.62 -32.60
CA ASP A 40 20.20 -10.86 -31.37
C ASP A 40 18.89 -10.44 -30.68
N ARG A 41 17.84 -10.12 -31.46
CA ARG A 41 16.51 -9.83 -30.91
C ARG A 41 15.85 -11.04 -30.27
N ILE A 42 16.04 -12.23 -30.83
CA ILE A 42 15.58 -13.49 -30.23
C ILE A 42 16.35 -13.72 -28.93
N ALA A 43 17.68 -13.60 -28.96
CA ALA A 43 18.53 -13.74 -27.78
C ALA A 43 18.14 -12.74 -26.67
N ALA A 44 17.94 -11.46 -27.00
CA ALA A 44 17.49 -10.44 -26.06
C ALA A 44 16.18 -10.82 -25.37
N ARG A 45 15.21 -11.37 -26.11
CA ARG A 45 13.95 -11.86 -25.53
C ARG A 45 14.17 -13.06 -24.60
N THR A 46 15.03 -13.99 -24.99
CA THR A 46 15.38 -15.15 -24.16
C THR A 46 16.06 -14.72 -22.85
N HIS A 47 17.05 -13.83 -22.93
CA HIS A 47 17.71 -13.28 -21.75
C HIS A 47 16.74 -12.52 -20.85
N TRP A 48 15.81 -11.74 -21.43
CA TRP A 48 14.79 -11.04 -20.63
C TRP A 48 13.85 -12.00 -19.89
N GLN A 49 13.46 -13.12 -20.52
CA GLN A 49 12.68 -14.17 -19.88
C GLN A 49 13.47 -14.86 -18.76
N SER A 50 14.75 -15.13 -19.00
CA SER A 50 15.68 -15.67 -18.00
C SER A 50 15.80 -14.75 -16.79
N LEU A 51 16.03 -13.44 -17.01
CA LEU A 51 16.06 -12.42 -15.96
C LEU A 51 14.77 -12.37 -15.16
N SER A 52 13.61 -12.48 -15.82
CA SER A 52 12.30 -12.49 -15.15
C SER A 52 12.13 -13.70 -14.22
N ALA A 53 12.69 -14.86 -14.58
CA ALA A 53 12.71 -16.02 -13.69
C ALA A 53 13.71 -15.84 -12.54
N GLN A 54 14.93 -15.39 -12.86
CA GLN A 54 15.99 -15.17 -11.88
C GLN A 54 15.66 -14.06 -10.88
N TYR A 55 14.79 -13.10 -11.22
CA TYR A 55 14.23 -12.12 -10.28
C TYR A 55 13.62 -12.81 -9.06
N TRP A 56 12.84 -13.88 -9.28
CA TRP A 56 12.21 -14.63 -8.19
C TRP A 56 13.22 -15.42 -7.37
N ASP A 57 14.28 -15.94 -7.99
CA ASP A 57 15.37 -16.62 -7.28
C ASP A 57 16.08 -15.64 -6.32
N VAL A 58 16.39 -14.43 -6.81
CA VAL A 58 17.01 -13.39 -5.98
C VAL A 58 16.08 -12.92 -4.87
N LEU A 59 14.79 -12.71 -5.19
CA LEU A 59 13.79 -12.33 -4.19
C LEU A 59 13.65 -13.38 -3.09
N ALA A 60 13.56 -14.66 -3.45
CA ALA A 60 13.47 -15.75 -2.48
C ALA A 60 14.71 -15.78 -1.57
N ALA A 61 15.91 -15.73 -2.14
CA ALA A 61 17.16 -15.70 -1.38
C ALA A 61 17.25 -14.47 -0.46
N LEU A 62 16.72 -13.32 -0.89
CA LEU A 62 16.68 -12.10 -0.09
C LEU A 62 15.73 -12.23 1.10
N VAL A 63 14.55 -12.81 0.88
CA VAL A 63 13.56 -13.07 1.94
C VAL A 63 14.10 -14.10 2.93
N ASP A 64 14.75 -15.17 2.45
CA ASP A 64 15.37 -16.18 3.29
C ASP A 64 16.48 -15.60 4.17
N ALA A 65 17.36 -14.77 3.58
CA ALA A 65 18.40 -14.05 4.33
C ALA A 65 17.78 -13.13 5.40
N GLN A 66 16.66 -12.47 5.07
CA GLN A 66 15.97 -11.61 6.01
C GLN A 66 15.24 -12.37 7.13
N ALA A 67 14.71 -13.55 6.84
CA ALA A 67 14.05 -14.42 7.81
C ALA A 67 15.03 -15.25 8.65
N GLU A 68 16.33 -15.21 8.33
CA GLU A 68 17.37 -15.93 9.05
C GLU A 68 17.40 -15.51 10.53
N GLY A 69 17.41 -16.50 11.43
CA GLY A 69 17.33 -16.26 12.87
C GLY A 69 15.94 -15.89 13.38
N SER A 70 14.90 -15.92 12.54
CA SER A 70 13.50 -15.68 12.90
C SER A 70 13.30 -14.34 13.64
N PRO A 71 13.65 -13.21 13.02
CA PRO A 71 13.49 -11.90 13.64
C PRO A 71 12.03 -11.61 14.02
N GLU A 72 11.83 -10.70 14.99
CA GLU A 72 10.49 -10.25 15.38
C GLU A 72 9.74 -9.55 14.24
N GLU A 73 10.47 -8.83 13.38
CA GLU A 73 9.91 -8.08 12.26
C GLU A 73 10.80 -8.21 11.03
N LEU A 74 10.20 -8.30 9.83
CA LEU A 74 10.92 -8.19 8.56
C LEU A 74 10.92 -6.74 8.07
N ARG A 75 12.11 -6.20 7.81
CA ARG A 75 12.27 -4.82 7.34
C ARG A 75 13.24 -4.72 6.17
N PHE A 76 12.69 -4.44 5.00
CA PHE A 76 13.47 -4.23 3.79
C PHE A 76 14.01 -2.81 3.73
N ASP A 77 15.29 -2.67 3.40
CA ASP A 77 15.93 -1.38 3.23
C ASP A 77 15.52 -0.72 1.90
N ARG A 78 16.08 0.48 1.62
CA ARG A 78 15.73 1.23 0.42
C ARG A 78 16.03 0.46 -0.87
N GLN A 79 17.18 -0.18 -0.96
CA GLN A 79 17.62 -0.84 -2.18
C GLN A 79 16.85 -2.14 -2.41
N GLU A 80 16.62 -2.88 -1.33
CA GLU A 80 15.78 -4.07 -1.33
C GLU A 80 14.35 -3.73 -1.78
N ARG A 81 13.76 -2.66 -1.24
CA ARG A 81 12.43 -2.23 -1.65
C ARG A 81 12.37 -1.73 -3.10
N LEU A 82 13.40 -1.04 -3.60
CA LEU A 82 13.48 -0.69 -5.03
C LEU A 82 13.43 -1.95 -5.91
N PHE A 83 14.15 -3.00 -5.51
CA PHE A 83 14.14 -4.27 -6.21
C PHE A 83 12.78 -4.98 -6.08
N ILE A 84 12.25 -5.14 -4.87
CA ILE A 84 11.02 -5.90 -4.57
C ILE A 84 9.77 -5.22 -5.15
N ASP A 85 9.63 -3.92 -4.93
CA ASP A 85 8.39 -3.19 -5.19
C ASP A 85 8.30 -2.68 -6.62
N PHE A 86 9.45 -2.45 -7.26
CA PHE A 86 9.53 -1.83 -8.59
C PHE A 86 10.36 -2.63 -9.61
N GLY A 87 11.00 -3.72 -9.20
CA GLY A 87 11.91 -4.48 -10.06
C GLY A 87 13.14 -3.67 -10.47
N TYR A 88 13.48 -2.59 -9.76
CA TYR A 88 14.57 -1.71 -10.13
C TYR A 88 15.92 -2.33 -9.76
N VAL A 89 16.82 -2.39 -10.74
CA VAL A 89 18.19 -2.91 -10.61
C VAL A 89 19.19 -1.77 -10.82
N ASP A 90 19.25 -1.26 -12.05
CA ASP A 90 20.06 -0.12 -12.44
C ASP A 90 19.40 0.62 -13.62
N ASP A 91 19.93 1.79 -13.97
CA ASP A 91 19.34 2.65 -15.01
C ASP A 91 19.54 2.09 -16.43
N ASP A 92 20.47 1.16 -16.65
CA ASP A 92 20.71 0.55 -17.98
C ASP A 92 19.68 -0.57 -18.26
N LEU A 93 19.47 -1.42 -17.26
CA LEU A 93 18.63 -2.60 -17.33
C LEU A 93 17.16 -2.22 -17.18
N THR A 94 16.85 -1.45 -16.13
CA THR A 94 15.50 -1.02 -15.76
C THR A 94 15.45 0.50 -15.64
N PRO A 95 15.46 1.23 -16.78
CA PRO A 95 15.38 2.68 -16.76
C PRO A 95 14.14 3.16 -16.02
N ALA A 96 14.34 4.01 -15.03
CA ALA A 96 13.26 4.56 -14.22
C ALA A 96 13.35 6.09 -14.17
N SER A 97 12.25 6.75 -13.82
CA SER A 97 12.28 8.19 -13.55
C SER A 97 13.16 8.47 -12.32
N SER A 98 13.77 9.64 -12.27
CA SER A 98 14.55 10.09 -11.09
C SER A 98 13.71 10.08 -9.81
N GLU A 99 12.40 10.20 -9.95
CA GLU A 99 11.42 10.24 -8.87
C GLU A 99 11.17 8.85 -8.25
N ILE A 100 11.51 7.74 -8.91
CA ILE A 100 11.24 6.39 -8.39
C ILE A 100 11.86 6.16 -7.00
N LYS A 101 13.02 6.78 -6.78
CA LYS A 101 13.78 6.73 -5.54
C LYS A 101 13.10 7.52 -4.40
N GLU A 102 12.19 8.44 -4.74
CA GLU A 102 11.37 9.23 -3.81
C GLU A 102 9.99 8.60 -3.58
N ILE A 103 9.49 7.81 -4.54
CA ILE A 103 8.18 7.13 -4.48
C ILE A 103 8.12 6.05 -3.39
N LEU A 104 9.26 5.54 -2.90
CA LEU A 104 9.29 4.53 -1.84
C LEU A 104 8.62 4.95 -0.52
N ASN A 105 8.54 6.25 -0.25
CA ASN A 105 7.84 6.80 0.92
C ASN A 105 6.91 7.93 0.48
N PRO A 106 5.85 7.62 -0.28
CA PRO A 106 4.98 8.65 -0.82
C PRO A 106 4.21 9.29 0.33
N ARG A 107 4.14 10.63 0.35
CA ARG A 107 3.25 11.37 1.25
C ARG A 107 1.81 11.20 0.78
N ILE A 108 1.20 10.08 1.12
CA ILE A 108 -0.18 9.78 0.73
C ILE A 108 -1.15 10.37 1.76
N SER A 109 -2.12 11.14 1.27
CA SER A 109 -3.24 11.61 2.10
C SER A 109 -4.06 10.44 2.62
N PRO A 110 -4.42 10.40 3.92
CA PRO A 110 -5.25 9.34 4.48
C PRO A 110 -6.55 9.11 3.70
N GLY A 111 -6.67 7.91 3.16
CA GLY A 111 -7.80 7.44 2.37
C GLY A 111 -8.43 6.19 2.97
N LEU A 112 -9.51 5.70 2.35
CA LEU A 112 -10.22 4.51 2.84
C LEU A 112 -9.34 3.25 2.81
N PHE A 113 -8.48 3.15 1.81
CA PHE A 113 -7.59 2.01 1.58
C PHE A 113 -6.14 2.40 1.87
N GLN A 114 -5.41 1.50 2.52
CA GLN A 114 -3.97 1.62 2.68
C GLN A 114 -3.29 1.08 1.42
N TYR A 115 -2.29 1.80 0.94
CA TYR A 115 -1.48 1.35 -0.19
C TYR A 115 -0.40 0.43 0.37
N TYR A 116 -0.49 -0.85 0.02
CA TYR A 116 0.51 -1.85 0.36
C TYR A 116 1.46 -2.01 -0.82
N HIS A 117 2.76 -1.97 -0.53
CA HIS A 117 3.77 -2.45 -1.45
C HIS A 117 3.96 -3.97 -1.29
N PHE A 118 4.65 -4.58 -2.26
CA PHE A 118 4.86 -6.03 -2.22
C PHE A 118 5.76 -6.45 -1.05
N SER A 119 6.73 -5.60 -0.70
CA SER A 119 7.56 -5.74 0.51
C SER A 119 6.74 -5.73 1.81
N ASP A 120 5.71 -4.87 1.91
CA ASP A 120 4.80 -4.85 3.07
C ASP A 120 3.99 -6.14 3.16
N PHE A 121 3.52 -6.67 2.03
CA PHE A 121 2.80 -7.94 1.98
C PHE A 121 3.68 -9.13 2.43
N ILE A 122 4.95 -9.16 2.03
CA ILE A 122 5.90 -10.19 2.47
C ILE A 122 6.10 -10.11 3.99
N ALA A 123 6.26 -8.91 4.55
CA ALA A 123 6.41 -8.72 5.99
C ALA A 123 5.15 -9.13 6.77
N GLU A 124 3.97 -8.80 6.27
CA GLU A 124 2.68 -9.21 6.87
C GLU A 124 2.51 -10.75 6.81
N ALA A 125 2.82 -11.36 5.66
CA ALA A 125 2.75 -12.82 5.50
C ALA A 125 3.71 -13.54 6.45
N TYR A 126 4.94 -13.05 6.58
CA TYR A 126 5.90 -13.57 7.56
C TYR A 126 5.35 -13.47 8.99
N ALA A 127 4.85 -12.30 9.38
CA ALA A 127 4.31 -12.09 10.72
C ALA A 127 3.14 -13.05 11.01
N MET A 128 2.27 -13.26 10.02
CA MET A 128 1.15 -14.18 10.14
C MET A 128 1.60 -15.64 10.27
N ILE A 129 2.57 -16.08 9.45
CA ILE A 129 3.08 -17.45 9.45
C ILE A 129 3.85 -17.77 10.72
N MET A 130 4.63 -16.81 11.22
CA MET A 130 5.51 -16.98 12.38
C MET A 130 4.85 -16.56 13.71
N GLU A 131 3.56 -16.24 13.69
CA GLU A 131 2.79 -15.74 14.84
C GLU A 131 3.46 -14.52 15.53
N LYS A 132 4.03 -13.63 14.73
CA LYS A 132 4.70 -12.40 15.17
C LYS A 132 3.79 -11.17 15.04
N PRO A 133 4.09 -10.06 15.75
CA PRO A 133 3.39 -8.80 15.54
C PRO A 133 3.48 -8.34 14.07
N VAL A 134 2.35 -7.87 13.52
CA VAL A 134 2.32 -7.36 12.15
C VAL A 134 3.15 -6.09 12.08
N THR A 135 4.18 -6.10 11.22
CA THR A 135 4.99 -4.91 10.94
C THR A 135 4.10 -3.88 10.23
N PRO A 136 3.94 -2.66 10.78
CA PRO A 136 3.12 -1.65 10.12
C PRO A 136 3.74 -1.29 8.76
N PRO A 137 2.93 -1.03 7.72
CA PRO A 137 3.45 -0.65 6.41
C PRO A 137 4.33 0.59 6.50
N LEU A 138 5.47 0.57 5.80
CA LEU A 138 6.40 1.71 5.81
C LEU A 138 5.81 2.94 5.10
N SER A 139 4.98 2.70 4.09
CA SER A 139 4.26 3.73 3.37
C SER A 139 2.81 3.88 3.87
N GLY A 140 2.35 5.13 3.92
CA GLY A 140 0.98 5.47 4.24
C GLY A 140 0.82 6.10 5.61
N PHE A 141 -0.30 5.80 6.25
CA PHE A 141 -0.75 6.43 7.50
C PHE A 141 -0.85 5.38 8.59
N SER A 142 -0.42 5.73 9.81
CA SER A 142 -0.69 4.90 10.98
C SER A 142 -2.20 4.74 11.15
N LEU A 143 -2.64 3.65 11.79
CA LEU A 143 -4.07 3.45 12.10
C LEU A 143 -4.65 4.66 12.85
N GLU A 144 -3.91 5.21 13.80
CA GLU A 144 -4.28 6.40 14.57
C GLU A 144 -4.38 7.65 13.69
N GLY A 145 -3.39 7.85 12.80
CA GLY A 145 -3.39 8.95 11.83
C GLY A 145 -4.53 8.84 10.83
N LYS A 146 -4.89 7.62 10.42
CA LYS A 146 -6.05 7.34 9.56
C LYS A 146 -7.35 7.75 10.22
N VAL A 147 -7.57 7.31 11.46
CA VAL A 147 -8.78 7.62 12.22
C VAL A 147 -8.91 9.13 12.39
N THR A 148 -7.82 9.79 12.79
CA THR A 148 -7.82 11.24 13.02
C THR A 148 -8.14 12.03 11.75
N GLU A 149 -7.55 11.67 10.61
CA GLU A 149 -7.84 12.36 9.35
C GLU A 149 -9.25 12.03 8.82
N MET A 150 -9.74 10.80 9.00
CA MET A 150 -11.12 10.45 8.66
C MET A 150 -12.13 11.24 9.50
N ASP A 151 -11.88 11.42 10.80
CA ASP A 151 -12.70 12.26 11.67
C ASP A 151 -12.68 13.72 11.20
N ARG A 152 -11.49 14.24 10.86
CA ARG A 152 -11.35 15.60 10.30
C ARG A 152 -12.13 15.78 8.99
N GLN A 153 -12.08 14.79 8.10
CA GLN A 153 -12.83 14.81 6.83
C GLN A 153 -14.33 14.74 7.07
N LEU A 154 -14.78 13.92 8.03
CA LEU A 154 -16.18 13.82 8.44
C LEU A 154 -16.68 15.17 8.95
N ASP A 155 -15.95 15.81 9.87
CA ASP A 155 -16.31 17.12 10.42
C ASP A 155 -16.39 18.20 9.33
N ALA A 156 -15.43 18.22 8.40
CA ALA A 156 -15.43 19.14 7.28
C ALA A 156 -16.63 18.91 6.34
N LEU A 157 -16.98 17.66 6.05
CA LEU A 157 -18.14 17.32 5.24
C LEU A 157 -19.46 17.67 5.94
N THR A 158 -19.58 17.38 7.24
CA THR A 158 -20.73 17.80 8.06
C THR A 158 -20.88 19.32 8.06
N GLY A 159 -19.77 20.06 8.18
CA GLY A 159 -19.77 21.52 8.05
C GLY A 159 -20.25 22.01 6.68
N ARG A 160 -19.77 21.38 5.59
CA ARG A 160 -20.22 21.70 4.22
C ARG A 160 -21.69 21.40 4.00
N ILE A 161 -22.21 20.28 4.53
CA ILE A 161 -23.63 19.94 4.49
C ILE A 161 -24.45 21.05 5.15
N LYS A 162 -24.05 21.50 6.35
CA LYS A 162 -24.72 22.59 7.07
C LYS A 162 -24.72 23.92 6.33
N ILE A 163 -23.79 24.16 5.40
CA ILE A 163 -23.73 25.41 4.61
C ILE A 163 -24.47 25.27 3.27
N ILE A 164 -24.28 24.16 2.56
CA ILE A 164 -24.78 23.98 1.18
C ILE A 164 -26.26 23.59 1.18
N MET A 165 -26.68 22.71 2.07
CA MET A 165 -28.05 22.21 2.06
C MET A 165 -29.11 23.26 2.41
N PRO A 166 -28.91 24.21 3.34
CA PRO A 166 -29.92 25.25 3.56
C PRO A 166 -30.13 26.08 2.30
N VAL A 167 -29.06 26.42 1.58
CA VAL A 167 -29.13 27.16 0.32
C VAL A 167 -29.89 26.36 -0.74
N ALA A 168 -29.58 25.07 -0.89
CA ALA A 168 -30.27 24.19 -1.82
C ALA A 168 -31.75 24.00 -1.47
N LEU A 169 -32.07 23.75 -0.19
CA LEU A 169 -33.45 23.55 0.29
C LEU A 169 -34.29 24.84 0.16
N THR A 170 -33.70 25.99 0.51
CA THR A 170 -34.38 27.30 0.35
C THR A 170 -34.64 27.60 -1.13
N SER A 171 -33.71 27.25 -2.03
CA SER A 171 -33.91 27.39 -3.49
C SER A 171 -35.05 26.51 -4.04
N GLN A 172 -35.42 25.45 -3.31
CA GLN A 172 -36.53 24.55 -3.63
C GLN A 172 -37.83 24.91 -2.87
N GLY A 173 -37.84 26.03 -2.13
CA GLY A 173 -39.03 26.54 -1.45
C GLY A 173 -39.22 26.11 0.00
N ALA A 174 -38.23 25.46 0.63
CA ALA A 174 -38.26 25.17 2.07
C ALA A 174 -38.10 26.46 2.88
N LEU A 175 -38.85 26.61 3.98
CA LEU A 175 -38.65 27.71 4.91
C LEU A 175 -37.30 27.53 5.65
N PRO A 176 -36.57 28.60 6.00
CA PRO A 176 -35.25 28.50 6.63
C PRO A 176 -35.23 27.64 7.91
N PHE A 177 -36.25 27.76 8.75
CA PHE A 177 -36.42 26.96 9.96
C PHE A 177 -36.65 25.46 9.66
N GLU A 178 -37.42 25.15 8.61
CA GLU A 178 -37.67 23.76 8.20
C GLU A 178 -36.40 23.14 7.63
N ALA A 179 -35.62 23.90 6.85
CA ALA A 179 -34.34 23.47 6.32
C ALA A 179 -33.31 23.21 7.43
N GLU A 180 -33.23 24.07 8.44
CA GLU A 180 -32.37 23.87 9.62
C GLU A 180 -32.78 22.64 10.43
N SER A 181 -34.07 22.43 10.67
CA SER A 181 -34.58 21.26 11.39
C SER A 181 -34.25 19.97 10.62
N LEU A 182 -34.57 19.92 9.32
CA LEU A 182 -34.27 18.78 8.43
C LEU A 182 -32.78 18.46 8.42
N LEU A 183 -31.92 19.48 8.46
CA LEU A 183 -30.47 19.29 8.47
C LEU A 183 -29.93 18.80 9.80
N SER A 184 -30.47 19.29 10.91
CA SER A 184 -30.13 18.79 12.24
C SER A 184 -30.50 17.32 12.35
N ASP A 185 -31.74 16.97 11.98
CA ASP A 185 -32.24 15.61 12.00
C ASP A 185 -31.40 14.68 11.09
N LEU A 186 -31.04 15.15 9.89
CA LEU A 186 -30.17 14.39 8.99
C LEU A 186 -28.78 14.16 9.62
N CYS A 187 -28.15 15.22 10.16
CA CYS A 187 -26.82 15.12 10.77
C CYS A 187 -26.81 14.18 11.97
N ASP A 188 -27.85 14.22 12.80
CA ASP A 188 -27.98 13.40 14.01
C ASP A 188 -28.25 11.92 13.70
N ASN A 189 -28.75 11.62 12.50
CA ASN A 189 -29.11 10.27 12.07
C ASN A 189 -28.12 9.63 11.09
N ILE A 190 -27.27 10.40 10.39
CA ILE A 190 -26.26 9.85 9.47
C ILE A 190 -25.30 8.91 10.18
N LYS A 191 -24.75 9.33 11.33
CA LYS A 191 -23.74 8.54 12.05
C LYS A 191 -24.31 7.21 12.59
N PRO A 192 -25.45 7.18 13.31
CA PRO A 192 -26.11 5.92 13.70
C PRO A 192 -26.50 5.03 12.52
N TYR A 193 -26.93 5.63 11.40
CA TYR A 193 -27.30 4.90 10.18
C TYR A 193 -26.11 4.17 9.60
N THR A 194 -24.98 4.86 9.42
CA THR A 194 -23.77 4.26 8.88
C THR A 194 -23.24 3.15 9.80
N GLU A 195 -23.26 3.35 11.12
CA GLU A 195 -22.83 2.34 12.11
C GLU A 195 -23.66 1.04 12.01
N THR A 196 -24.98 1.19 11.86
CA THR A 196 -25.92 0.06 11.72
C THR A 196 -25.80 -0.62 10.36
N ALA A 197 -25.81 0.16 9.26
CA ALA A 197 -25.77 -0.35 7.90
C ALA A 197 -24.45 -1.09 7.59
N MET A 198 -23.32 -0.57 8.08
CA MET A 198 -21.99 -1.16 7.88
C MET A 198 -21.67 -2.25 8.91
N ARG A 199 -22.53 -2.49 9.90
CA ARG A 199 -22.31 -3.44 11.01
C ARG A 199 -20.92 -3.28 11.63
N THR A 200 -20.59 -2.05 12.01
CA THR A 200 -19.28 -1.73 12.60
C THR A 200 -19.06 -2.54 13.89
N ARG A 201 -17.80 -2.60 14.34
CA ARG A 201 -17.46 -3.27 15.61
C ARG A 201 -18.28 -2.70 16.78
N LYS A 202 -18.45 -1.37 16.80
CA LYS A 202 -19.26 -0.66 17.79
C LYS A 202 -20.71 -1.15 17.81
N TYR A 203 -21.35 -1.31 16.65
CA TYR A 203 -22.69 -1.88 16.58
C TYR A 203 -22.72 -3.37 16.97
N ARG A 204 -21.76 -4.17 16.51
CA ARG A 204 -21.70 -5.62 16.77
C ARG A 204 -21.50 -5.97 18.24
N GLU A 205 -20.70 -5.18 18.94
CA GLU A 205 -20.34 -5.40 20.35
C GLU A 205 -21.23 -4.61 21.32
N ALA A 206 -22.08 -3.70 20.83
CA ALA A 206 -22.97 -2.92 21.66
C ALA A 206 -24.05 -3.79 22.35
N PRO A 207 -24.43 -3.46 23.60
CA PRO A 207 -25.58 -4.04 24.27
C PRO A 207 -26.85 -3.93 23.42
N GLU A 208 -27.78 -4.87 23.59
CA GLU A 208 -29.01 -4.93 22.78
C GLU A 208 -29.82 -3.62 22.84
N LYS A 209 -29.83 -2.93 23.98
CA LYS A 209 -30.47 -1.62 24.14
C LYS A 209 -29.83 -0.53 23.28
N GLU A 210 -28.50 -0.46 23.25
CA GLU A 210 -27.77 0.52 22.40
C GLU A 210 -27.93 0.17 20.91
N ARG A 211 -27.95 -1.12 20.56
CA ARG A 211 -28.27 -1.56 19.18
C ARG A 211 -29.67 -1.15 18.77
N GLN A 212 -30.65 -1.23 19.67
CA GLN A 212 -32.01 -0.75 19.43
C GLN A 212 -32.04 0.77 19.31
N GLU A 213 -31.36 1.53 20.17
CA GLU A 213 -31.31 3.00 20.06
C GLU A 213 -30.65 3.46 18.74
N MET A 214 -29.58 2.79 18.30
CA MET A 214 -28.95 3.02 17.01
C MET A 214 -29.87 2.64 15.84
N ALA A 215 -30.68 1.58 15.97
CA ALA A 215 -31.57 1.11 14.90
C ALA A 215 -32.94 1.80 14.85
N VAL A 216 -33.46 2.30 15.98
CA VAL A 216 -34.81 2.88 16.13
C VAL A 216 -34.85 4.35 15.69
N ARG A 217 -33.73 5.07 15.70
CA ARG A 217 -33.61 6.39 15.07
C ARG A 217 -33.83 6.38 13.53
N HIS A 218 -34.19 5.24 12.95
CA HIS A 218 -34.40 5.03 11.52
C HIS A 218 -35.83 4.62 11.16
N ARG A 219 -36.80 4.73 12.08
CA ARG A 219 -38.22 4.49 11.80
C ARG A 219 -39.08 5.71 12.06
#